data_AF-A0A9P7DQJ2-F1
#
_entry.id   AF-A0A9P7DQJ2-F1
#
_cell.length_a   1.000
_cell.length_b   1.000
_cell.length_c   1.000
_cell.angle_alpha   90.00
_cell.angle_beta   90.00
_cell.angle_gamma   90.00
#
_symmetry.space_group_name_H-M   'P 1'
#
loop_
_entity.id
_entity.type
_entity.pdbx_description
1 polymer ?
#
loop_
_entity_poly.entity_id
_entity_poly.type
_entity_poly.pdbx_seq_one_letter_code
_entity_poly.pdbx_strand_id
1 'polypeptide(L)'
;MAQILYNSLRQRKALVLWCLIILAEYMVASNCLLVGSRQTFAFARDGALPFSRYLYRINHYTKTPVNTVWFDTICVLAIGLLSFVSTEAIDAVFTIAVTASYVAYITPITTRFAFKNNFKPGPFHLGKLSFPVTAIAVVWMVFMIIVFFFPASPQTTTQQMNYTVVVLGGVIFLSISWYNCPVYRGVHWFTGLISNFTPAIRGENKDEDSMSEKKGQHNEDLFVSAVDV
;
A
#
# COMPACT_ATOMS: atom_id res chain seq x y z
N MET A 1 8.29 -6.91 28.61
CA MET A 1 7.06 -7.70 28.86
C MET A 1 7.30 -9.00 29.64
N ALA A 2 8.22 -9.89 29.21
CA ALA A 2 8.50 -11.14 29.94
C ALA A 2 8.87 -10.92 31.42
N GLN A 3 9.71 -9.92 31.71
CA GLN A 3 10.09 -9.55 33.08
C GLN A 3 8.89 -9.07 33.92
N ILE A 4 7.94 -8.34 33.34
CA ILE A 4 6.74 -7.87 34.05
C ILE A 4 5.85 -9.07 34.42
N LEU A 5 5.68 -10.03 33.51
CA LEU A 5 4.92 -11.24 33.76
C LEU A 5 5.60 -12.12 34.82
N TYR A 6 6.93 -12.22 34.79
CA TYR A 6 7.70 -12.94 35.80
C TYR A 6 7.61 -12.28 37.18
N ASN A 7 7.66 -10.94 37.24
CA ASN A 7 7.57 -10.20 38.50
C ASN A 7 6.15 -10.19 39.09
N SER A 8 5.12 -10.21 38.23
CA SER A 8 3.72 -10.17 38.66
C SER A 8 3.15 -11.56 38.92
N LEU A 9 3.65 -12.59 38.24
CA LEU A 9 3.14 -13.96 38.31
C LEU A 9 4.28 -14.93 38.62
N ARG A 10 4.04 -15.81 39.60
CA ARG A 10 4.95 -16.91 39.94
C ARG A 10 5.34 -17.69 38.67
N GLN A 11 6.62 -18.06 38.57
CA GLN A 11 7.30 -18.58 37.38
C GLN A 11 6.48 -19.54 36.49
N ARG A 12 5.76 -20.51 37.07
CA ARG A 12 4.94 -21.48 36.29
C ARG A 12 3.78 -20.82 35.55
N LYS A 13 3.09 -19.86 36.16
CA LYS A 13 1.96 -19.14 35.54
C LYS A 13 2.45 -18.18 34.46
N ALA A 14 3.59 -17.52 34.71
CA ALA A 14 4.23 -16.65 33.72
C ALA A 14 4.60 -17.42 32.44
N LEU A 15 5.16 -18.63 32.56
CA LEU A 15 5.50 -19.47 31.40
C LEU A 15 4.29 -19.88 30.56
N VAL A 16 3.18 -20.29 31.19
CA VAL A 16 1.94 -20.67 30.47
C VAL A 16 1.40 -19.48 29.67
N LEU A 17 1.34 -18.29 30.28
CA LEU A 17 0.93 -17.08 29.57
C LEU A 17 1.90 -16.70 28.45
N TRP A 18 3.20 -16.91 28.67
CA TRP A 18 4.21 -16.64 27.64
C TRP A 18 4.00 -17.50 26.40
N CYS A 19 3.69 -18.79 26.56
CA CYS A 19 3.33 -19.67 25.44
C CYS A 19 2.11 -19.18 24.67
N LEU A 20 1.07 -18.66 25.37
CA LEU A 20 -0.12 -18.11 24.72
C LEU A 20 0.18 -16.85 23.92
N ILE A 21 1.05 -15.97 24.44
CA ILE A 21 1.48 -14.77 23.73
C ILE A 21 2.23 -15.14 22.45
N ILE A 22 3.16 -16.10 22.52
CA ILE A 22 3.90 -16.57 21.34
C ILE A 22 2.94 -17.12 20.27
N LEU A 23 1.92 -17.89 20.67
CA LEU A 23 0.91 -18.40 19.74
C LEU A 23 0.09 -17.27 19.10
N ALA A 24 -0.30 -16.26 19.88
CA ALA A 24 -1.02 -15.10 19.37
C ALA A 24 -0.19 -14.31 18.36
N GLU A 25 1.08 -14.03 18.67
CA GLU A 25 2.02 -13.34 17.77
C GLU A 25 2.23 -14.12 16.47
N TYR A 26 2.31 -15.45 16.52
CA TYR A 26 2.39 -16.28 15.32
C TYR A 26 1.18 -16.12 14.40
N MET A 27 -0.03 -16.04 14.97
CA MET A 27 -1.27 -15.83 14.20
C MET A 27 -1.30 -14.44 13.57
N VAL A 28 -0.85 -13.41 14.31
CA VAL A 28 -0.74 -12.04 13.79
C VAL A 28 0.25 -11.99 12.63
N ALA A 29 1.45 -12.55 12.80
CA ALA A 29 2.47 -12.59 11.75
C ALA A 29 1.98 -13.30 10.49
N SER A 30 1.28 -14.43 10.64
CA SER A 30 0.69 -15.18 9.54
C SER A 30 -0.36 -14.35 8.78
N ASN A 31 -1.21 -13.60 9.51
CA ASN A 31 -2.20 -12.72 8.90
C ASN A 31 -1.54 -11.53 8.16
N CYS A 32 -0.49 -10.95 8.73
CA CYS A 32 0.26 -9.86 8.09
C CYS A 32 0.88 -10.32 6.76
N LEU A 33 1.49 -11.51 6.71
CA LEU A 33 2.06 -12.06 5.48
C LEU A 33 0.99 -12.35 4.41
N LEU A 34 -0.18 -12.82 4.83
CA LEU A 34 -1.33 -13.03 3.93
C LEU A 34 -1.84 -11.73 3.31
N VAL A 35 -1.92 -10.65 4.10
CA VAL A 35 -2.35 -9.33 3.60
C VAL A 35 -1.26 -8.68 2.75
N GLY A 36 0.00 -8.71 3.21
CA GLY A 36 1.15 -8.13 2.52
C GLY A 36 1.40 -8.72 1.15
N SER A 37 1.32 -10.06 1.02
CA SER A 37 1.41 -10.74 -0.29
C SER A 37 0.30 -10.32 -1.26
N ARG A 38 -0.93 -10.09 -0.77
CA ARG A 38 -2.04 -9.60 -1.63
C ARG A 38 -1.85 -8.16 -2.06
N GLN A 39 -1.33 -7.30 -1.20
CA GLN A 39 -0.98 -5.92 -1.56
C GLN A 39 0.13 -5.93 -2.62
N THR A 40 1.19 -6.72 -2.40
CA THR A 40 2.29 -6.92 -3.35
C THR A 40 1.78 -7.45 -4.69
N PHE A 41 0.86 -8.42 -4.68
CA PHE A 41 0.24 -8.94 -5.90
C PHE A 41 -0.56 -7.89 -6.65
N ALA A 42 -1.33 -7.05 -5.96
CA ALA A 42 -2.08 -5.96 -6.58
C ALA A 42 -1.13 -4.95 -7.26
N PHE A 43 -0.02 -4.58 -6.60
CA PHE A 43 1.00 -3.72 -7.20
C PHE A 43 1.74 -4.40 -8.36
N ALA A 44 1.98 -5.71 -8.29
CA ALA A 44 2.59 -6.47 -9.38
C ALA A 44 1.66 -6.61 -10.60
N ARG A 45 0.35 -6.69 -10.38
CA ARG A 45 -0.66 -6.66 -11.46
C ARG A 45 -0.66 -5.31 -12.17
N ASP A 46 -0.56 -4.23 -11.41
CA ASP A 46 -0.60 -2.86 -11.94
C ASP A 46 0.77 -2.41 -12.49
N GLY A 47 1.77 -3.30 -12.54
CA GLY A 47 3.08 -3.04 -13.14
C GLY A 47 4.03 -2.18 -12.27
N ALA A 48 3.67 -1.93 -11.01
CA ALA A 48 4.36 -0.96 -10.15
C ALA A 48 5.65 -1.49 -9.50
N LEU A 49 5.89 -2.81 -9.50
CA LEU A 49 7.01 -3.44 -8.80
C LEU A 49 8.15 -3.88 -9.73
N PRO A 50 9.41 -3.86 -9.26
CA PRO A 50 10.51 -4.56 -9.95
C PRO A 50 10.15 -6.05 -10.07
N PHE A 51 10.39 -6.64 -11.25
CA PHE A 51 10.00 -8.04 -11.55
C PHE A 51 8.50 -8.33 -11.56
N SER A 52 7.65 -7.32 -11.80
CA SER A 52 6.19 -7.44 -11.94
C SER A 52 5.73 -8.65 -12.76
N ARG A 53 6.43 -8.95 -13.87
CA ARG A 53 6.13 -10.08 -14.78
C ARG A 53 6.24 -11.46 -14.11
N TYR A 54 7.13 -11.61 -13.14
CA TYR A 54 7.32 -12.86 -12.40
C TYR A 54 6.45 -12.91 -11.13
N LEU A 55 6.31 -11.78 -10.44
CA LEU A 55 5.50 -11.65 -9.23
C LEU A 55 4.00 -11.81 -9.49
N TYR A 56 3.50 -11.37 -10.65
CA TYR A 56 2.09 -11.50 -11.02
C TYR A 56 1.66 -12.95 -11.34
N ARG A 57 2.59 -13.90 -11.50
CA ARG A 57 2.22 -15.27 -11.86
C ARG A 57 1.54 -16.00 -10.70
N ILE A 58 0.28 -16.40 -10.92
CA ILE A 58 -0.51 -17.19 -9.98
C ILE A 58 -0.24 -18.69 -10.20
N ASN A 59 -0.15 -19.45 -9.11
CA ASN A 59 -0.07 -20.92 -9.19
C ASN A 59 -1.45 -21.51 -9.55
N HIS A 60 -1.51 -22.33 -10.60
CA HIS A 60 -2.76 -22.92 -11.11
C HIS A 60 -3.44 -23.89 -10.12
N TYR A 61 -2.67 -24.57 -9.25
CA TYR A 61 -3.23 -25.55 -8.31
C TYR A 61 -3.88 -24.88 -7.10
N THR A 62 -3.12 -24.03 -6.41
CA THR A 62 -3.56 -23.37 -5.16
C THR A 62 -4.37 -22.09 -5.42
N LYS A 63 -4.33 -21.54 -6.65
CA LYS A 63 -4.93 -20.25 -7.04
C LYS A 63 -4.44 -19.06 -6.17
N THR A 64 -3.30 -19.22 -5.51
CA THR A 64 -2.67 -18.20 -4.66
C THR A 64 -1.39 -17.66 -5.29
N PRO A 65 -1.03 -16.39 -5.03
CA PRO A 65 0.17 -15.77 -5.58
C PRO A 65 1.42 -16.16 -4.77
N VAL A 66 1.84 -17.43 -4.86
CA VAL A 66 2.96 -18.00 -4.08
C VAL A 66 4.28 -17.22 -4.29
N ASN A 67 4.53 -16.71 -5.50
CA ASN A 67 5.73 -15.92 -5.80
C ASN A 67 5.80 -14.63 -4.97
N THR A 68 4.67 -13.96 -4.74
CA THR A 68 4.61 -12.75 -3.92
C THR A 68 4.79 -13.03 -2.44
N VAL A 69 4.35 -14.20 -1.96
CA VAL A 69 4.55 -14.64 -0.58
C VAL A 69 6.04 -14.85 -0.30
N TRP A 70 6.75 -15.54 -1.20
CA TRP A 70 8.20 -15.74 -1.04
C TRP A 70 8.99 -14.44 -1.14
N PHE A 71 8.60 -13.53 -2.04
CA PHE A 71 9.21 -12.22 -2.11
C PHE A 71 9.08 -11.45 -0.79
N ASP A 72 7.86 -11.35 -0.24
CA ASP A 72 7.61 -10.67 1.03
C ASP A 72 8.36 -11.35 2.19
N THR A 73 8.36 -12.69 2.23
CA THR A 73 9.08 -13.47 3.24
C THR A 73 10.59 -13.20 3.20
N ILE A 74 11.20 -13.16 2.01
CA ILE A 74 12.63 -12.88 1.86
C ILE A 74 12.94 -11.44 2.30
N CYS A 75 12.11 -10.47 1.95
CA CYS A 75 12.27 -9.08 2.37
C CYS A 75 12.19 -8.95 3.90
N VAL A 76 11.18 -9.55 4.53
CA VAL A 76 11.02 -9.53 5.99
C VAL A 76 12.15 -10.27 6.69
N LEU A 77 12.62 -11.41 6.16
CA LEU A 77 13.78 -12.12 6.71
C LEU A 77 15.05 -11.27 6.64
N ALA A 78 15.28 -10.58 5.51
CA ALA A 78 16.42 -9.70 5.34
C ALA A 78 16.40 -8.54 6.35
N ILE A 79 15.23 -7.95 6.61
CA ILE A 79 15.07 -6.93 7.66
C ILE A 79 15.23 -7.56 9.05
N GLY A 80 14.73 -8.77 9.26
CA GLY A 80 14.84 -9.50 10.52
C GLY A 80 16.28 -9.80 10.94
N LEU A 81 17.20 -9.92 9.97
CA LEU A 81 18.63 -10.09 10.25
C LEU A 81 19.23 -8.88 11.02
N LEU A 82 18.63 -7.69 10.96
CA LEU A 82 19.07 -6.54 11.75
C LEU A 82 18.98 -6.79 13.26
N SER A 83 18.13 -7.73 13.69
CA SER A 83 18.02 -8.14 15.10
C SER A 83 19.34 -8.70 15.66
N PHE A 84 20.21 -9.23 14.80
CA PHE A 84 21.53 -9.75 15.21
C PHE A 84 22.61 -8.66 15.26
N VAL A 85 22.35 -7.48 14.69
CA VAL A 85 23.35 -6.39 14.59
C VAL A 85 23.39 -5.61 15.90
N SER A 86 22.26 -5.04 16.32
CA SER A 86 22.15 -4.27 17.55
C SER A 86 20.70 -4.07 17.97
N THR A 87 20.48 -3.77 19.25
CA THR A 87 19.17 -3.37 19.79
C THR A 87 18.68 -2.04 19.19
N GLU A 88 19.60 -1.12 18.93
CA GLU A 88 19.26 0.17 18.29
C GLU A 88 18.76 -0.02 16.85
N ALA A 89 19.33 -0.98 16.12
CA ALA A 89 18.92 -1.26 14.73
C ALA A 89 17.50 -1.83 14.66
N ILE A 90 17.14 -2.75 15.56
CA ILE A 90 15.78 -3.31 15.59
C ILE A 90 14.74 -2.29 16.08
N ASP A 91 15.09 -1.44 17.05
CA ASP A 91 14.21 -0.37 17.53
C ASP A 91 13.94 0.68 16.44
N ALA A 92 14.94 0.99 15.61
CA ALA A 92 14.74 1.83 14.43
C ALA A 92 13.76 1.19 13.43
N VAL A 93 13.85 -0.12 13.18
CA VAL A 93 12.90 -0.83 12.30
C VAL A 93 11.46 -0.74 12.82
N PHE A 94 11.24 -0.93 14.12
CA PHE A 94 9.89 -0.78 14.70
C PHE A 94 9.35 0.64 14.57
N THR A 95 10.21 1.64 14.79
CA THR A 95 9.84 3.05 14.63
C THR A 95 9.48 3.38 13.18
N ILE A 96 10.22 2.84 12.21
CA ILE A 96 9.93 3.00 10.78
C ILE A 96 8.61 2.33 10.43
N ALA A 97 8.30 1.14 10.97
CA ALA A 97 7.04 0.45 10.67
C ALA A 97 5.81 1.28 11.05
N VAL A 98 5.83 1.95 12.20
CA VAL A 98 4.76 2.88 12.63
C VAL A 98 4.72 4.12 11.74
N THR A 99 5.87 4.75 11.53
CA THR A 99 5.98 5.99 10.76
C THR A 99 5.55 5.79 9.30
N ALA A 100 5.98 4.70 8.67
CA ALA A 100 5.59 4.33 7.31
C ALA A 100 4.09 4.05 7.20
N SER A 101 3.49 3.42 8.21
CA SER A 101 2.04 3.20 8.27
C SER A 101 1.27 4.53 8.32
N TYR A 102 1.74 5.51 9.09
CA TYR A 102 1.15 6.86 9.10
C TYR A 102 1.27 7.56 7.76
N VAL A 103 2.43 7.51 7.10
CA VAL A 103 2.59 8.06 5.74
C VAL A 103 1.63 7.37 4.75
N ALA A 104 1.49 6.05 4.84
CA ALA A 104 0.57 5.28 4.01
C ALA A 104 -0.91 5.66 4.23
N TYR A 105 -1.30 6.03 5.46
CA TYR A 105 -2.66 6.51 5.75
C TYR A 105 -2.89 7.97 5.38
N ILE A 106 -1.90 8.84 5.58
CA ILE A 106 -1.97 10.25 5.19
C ILE A 106 -2.18 10.34 3.67
N THR A 107 -1.49 9.53 2.87
CA THR A 107 -1.51 9.60 1.40
C THR A 107 -2.91 9.57 0.77
N PRO A 108 -3.78 8.57 1.00
CA PRO A 108 -5.13 8.56 0.43
C PRO A 108 -6.03 9.64 1.04
N ILE A 109 -5.82 10.01 2.32
CA ILE A 109 -6.62 11.05 2.98
C ILE A 109 -6.33 12.41 2.36
N THR A 110 -5.07 12.78 2.17
CA THR A 110 -4.69 14.04 1.55
C THR A 110 -5.05 14.06 0.08
N THR A 111 -4.83 12.95 -0.65
CA THR A 111 -5.19 12.84 -2.08
C THR A 111 -6.65 13.14 -2.30
N ARG A 112 -7.56 12.68 -1.42
CA ARG A 112 -9.00 12.94 -1.49
C ARG A 112 -9.35 14.43 -1.55
N PHE A 113 -8.61 15.28 -0.83
CA PHE A 113 -8.90 16.72 -0.71
C PHE A 113 -7.97 17.62 -1.53
N ALA A 114 -6.76 17.16 -1.83
CA ALA A 114 -5.74 17.96 -2.52
C ALA A 114 -5.96 18.02 -4.05
N PHE A 115 -6.57 16.99 -4.65
CA PHE A 115 -6.79 16.91 -6.09
C PHE A 115 -8.27 16.98 -6.45
N LYS A 116 -8.59 17.51 -7.64
CA LYS A 116 -9.93 17.41 -8.23
C LYS A 116 -10.22 15.94 -8.52
N ASN A 117 -10.96 15.30 -7.62
CA ASN A 117 -11.33 13.90 -7.73
C ASN A 117 -12.83 13.77 -8.01
N ASN A 118 -13.20 12.84 -8.90
CA ASN A 118 -14.58 12.40 -9.08
C ASN A 118 -15.01 11.44 -7.95
N PHE A 119 -14.87 11.90 -6.69
CA PHE A 119 -15.21 11.09 -5.52
C PHE A 119 -16.74 10.96 -5.40
N LYS A 120 -17.25 9.75 -5.64
CA LYS A 120 -18.66 9.42 -5.40
C LYS A 120 -18.82 8.97 -3.95
N PRO A 121 -19.64 9.65 -3.12
CA PRO A 121 -19.89 9.23 -1.74
C PRO A 121 -20.48 7.81 -1.71
N GLY A 122 -19.96 6.97 -0.82
CA GLY A 122 -20.54 5.65 -0.55
C GLY A 122 -21.83 5.74 0.28
N PRO A 123 -22.46 4.58 0.58
CA PRO A 123 -23.70 4.49 1.37
C PRO A 123 -23.58 5.14 2.75
N PHE A 124 -22.35 5.25 3.28
CA PHE A 124 -22.03 5.94 4.51
C PHE A 124 -21.14 7.15 4.22
N HIS A 125 -21.58 8.34 4.65
CA HIS A 125 -20.81 9.56 4.55
C HIS A 125 -21.00 10.44 5.78
N LEU A 126 -19.91 10.99 6.32
CA LEU A 126 -19.95 11.96 7.43
C LEU A 126 -20.39 13.37 6.99
N GLY A 127 -20.70 13.57 5.70
CA GLY A 127 -21.09 14.86 5.14
C GLY A 127 -20.04 15.93 5.43
N LYS A 128 -20.48 17.07 5.97
CA LYS A 128 -19.63 18.23 6.28
C LYS A 128 -18.58 17.95 7.37
N LEU A 129 -18.83 16.99 8.26
CA LEU A 129 -17.86 16.59 9.29
C LEU A 129 -16.72 15.73 8.75
N SER A 130 -16.81 15.25 7.50
CA SER A 130 -15.74 14.47 6.90
C SER A 130 -14.43 15.24 6.81
N PHE A 131 -14.47 16.55 6.54
CA PHE A 131 -13.27 17.38 6.40
C PHE A 131 -12.53 17.65 7.72
N PRO A 132 -13.18 18.17 8.78
CA PRO A 132 -12.50 18.46 10.04
C PRO A 132 -11.92 17.19 10.69
N VAL A 133 -12.64 16.07 10.64
CA VAL A 133 -12.15 14.79 11.20
C VAL A 133 -10.88 14.33 10.46
N THR A 134 -10.87 14.40 9.13
CA THR A 134 -9.67 14.02 8.36
C THR A 134 -8.51 14.99 8.56
N ALA A 135 -8.79 16.29 8.72
CA ALA A 135 -7.75 17.28 8.99
C ALA A 135 -7.09 17.03 10.36
N ILE A 136 -7.89 16.80 11.41
CA ILE A 136 -7.38 16.46 12.74
C ILE A 136 -6.55 15.18 12.69
N ALA A 137 -7.02 14.15 11.98
CA ALA A 137 -6.28 12.90 11.83
C ALA A 137 -4.92 13.10 11.15
N VAL A 138 -4.87 13.88 10.05
CA VAL A 138 -3.61 14.17 9.35
C VAL A 138 -2.65 14.96 10.24
N VAL A 139 -3.14 16.02 10.91
CA VAL A 139 -2.32 16.81 11.84
C VAL A 139 -1.75 15.94 12.95
N TRP A 140 -2.56 15.05 13.54
CA TRP A 140 -2.12 14.11 14.57
C TRP A 140 -1.03 13.14 14.07
N MET A 141 -1.24 12.55 12.89
CA MET A 141 -0.26 11.62 12.31
C MET A 141 1.05 12.34 11.97
N VAL A 142 1.00 13.55 11.41
CA VAL A 142 2.19 14.37 11.12
C VAL A 142 2.93 14.74 12.40
N PHE A 143 2.21 15.15 13.44
CA PHE A 143 2.77 15.42 14.75
C PHE A 143 3.51 14.19 15.31
N MET A 144 2.88 13.02 15.24
CA MET A 144 3.50 11.78 15.73
C MET A 144 4.73 11.35 14.92
N ILE A 145 4.73 11.55 13.60
CA ILE A 145 5.92 11.30 12.76
C ILE A 145 7.11 12.13 13.26
N ILE A 146 6.89 13.41 13.57
CA ILE A 146 7.93 14.30 14.10
C ILE A 146 8.43 13.79 15.46
N VAL A 147 7.52 13.40 16.35
CA VAL A 147 7.88 12.86 17.68
C VAL A 147 8.71 11.58 17.55
N PHE A 148 8.35 10.67 16.65
CA PHE A 148 9.08 9.41 16.43
C PHE A 148 10.47 9.58 15.81
N PHE A 149 10.77 10.72 15.21
CA PHE A 149 12.13 11.04 14.76
C PHE A 149 13.05 11.49 15.88
N PHE A 150 12.50 11.90 17.03
CA PHE A 150 13.33 12.20 18.19
C PHE A 150 13.75 10.91 18.92
N PRO A 151 14.98 10.88 19.47
CA PRO A 151 15.41 9.78 20.33
C PRO A 151 14.65 9.79 21.66
N ALA A 152 14.47 8.60 22.25
CA ALA A 152 13.77 8.45 23.52
C ALA A 152 14.51 9.04 24.73
N SER A 153 15.83 9.26 24.61
CA SER A 153 16.64 9.91 25.64
C SER A 153 17.32 11.17 25.09
N PRO A 154 17.47 12.24 25.90
CA PRO A 154 18.10 13.49 25.48
C PRO A 154 19.64 13.41 25.43
N GLN A 155 20.24 12.32 25.91
CA GLN A 155 21.69 12.11 25.95
C GLN A 155 22.05 10.94 25.02
N THR A 156 22.15 11.19 23.72
CA THR A 156 22.52 10.18 22.73
C THR A 156 23.91 10.42 22.15
N THR A 157 24.76 9.40 22.23
CA THR A 157 26.01 9.35 21.45
C THR A 157 25.66 9.06 19.98
N THR A 158 26.52 9.43 19.01
CA THR A 158 26.30 9.19 17.56
C THR A 158 25.89 7.74 17.25
N GLN A 159 26.38 6.76 18.02
CA GLN A 159 26.06 5.34 17.85
C GLN A 159 24.64 4.95 18.32
N GLN A 160 24.02 5.76 19.18
CA GLN A 160 22.70 5.53 19.80
C GLN A 160 21.61 6.46 19.25
N MET A 161 21.92 7.18 18.17
CA MET A 161 20.96 8.08 17.55
C MET A 161 19.88 7.29 16.81
N ASN A 162 18.64 7.78 16.82
CA ASN A 162 17.56 7.17 16.07
C ASN A 162 17.75 7.42 14.56
N TYR A 163 18.20 6.40 13.82
CA TYR A 163 18.44 6.45 12.37
C TYR A 163 17.18 6.27 11.50
N THR A 164 15.99 6.23 12.11
CA THR A 164 14.70 6.05 11.42
C THR A 164 14.52 7.02 10.25
N VAL A 165 14.84 8.30 10.43
CA VAL A 165 14.67 9.32 9.38
C VAL A 165 15.54 9.04 8.15
N VAL A 166 16.77 8.57 8.36
CA VAL A 166 17.71 8.27 7.28
C VAL A 166 17.26 7.05 6.50
N VAL A 167 16.84 5.99 7.20
CA VAL A 167 16.36 4.76 6.58
C VAL A 167 15.05 5.01 5.84
N LEU A 168 14.08 5.70 6.46
CA LEU A 168 12.81 6.04 5.82
C LEU A 168 13.03 6.94 4.60
N GLY A 169 13.88 7.96 4.70
CA GLY A 169 14.26 8.82 3.59
C GLY A 169 14.91 8.02 2.46
N GLY A 170 15.79 7.08 2.79
CA GLY A 170 16.41 6.17 1.82
C GLY A 170 15.39 5.29 1.09
N VAL A 171 14.41 4.72 1.80
CA VAL A 171 13.35 3.88 1.21
C VAL A 171 12.45 4.70 0.27
N ILE A 172 12.05 5.90 0.70
CA ILE A 172 11.26 6.81 -0.13
C ILE A 172 12.06 7.23 -1.36
N PHE A 173 13.33 7.61 -1.19
CA PHE A 173 14.20 7.97 -2.28
C PHE A 173 14.40 6.82 -3.28
N LEU A 174 14.59 5.58 -2.80
CA LEU A 174 14.71 4.40 -3.65
C LEU A 174 13.42 4.16 -4.44
N SER A 175 12.27 4.33 -3.79
CA SER A 175 10.95 4.16 -4.41
C SER A 175 10.67 5.23 -5.47
N ILE A 176 11.01 6.50 -5.19
CA ILE A 176 10.90 7.62 -6.14
C ILE A 176 11.90 7.44 -7.28
N SER A 177 13.13 7.03 -6.99
CA SER A 177 14.17 6.78 -7.99
C SER A 177 13.77 5.64 -8.92
N TRP A 178 13.19 4.57 -8.38
CA TRP A 178 12.63 3.48 -9.16
C TRP A 178 11.48 3.97 -10.05
N TYR A 179 10.53 4.72 -9.48
CA TYR A 179 9.40 5.28 -10.22
C TYR A 179 9.84 6.19 -11.38
N ASN A 180 10.87 7.02 -11.14
CA ASN A 180 11.42 7.95 -12.13
C ASN A 180 12.51 7.34 -13.04
N CYS A 181 12.90 6.08 -12.84
CA CYS A 181 14.01 5.48 -13.59
C CYS A 181 13.62 5.31 -15.08
N PRO A 182 14.32 5.97 -16.02
CA PRO A 182 13.90 6.07 -17.42
C PRO A 182 14.07 4.77 -18.24
N VAL A 183 14.79 3.77 -17.72
CA VAL A 183 15.08 2.50 -18.41
C VAL A 183 13.97 1.44 -18.19
N TYR A 184 13.26 1.49 -17.05
CA TYR A 184 12.17 0.55 -16.69
C TYR A 184 10.84 1.30 -16.44
N ARG A 185 10.55 2.28 -17.32
CA ARG A 185 9.43 3.24 -17.36
C ARG A 185 8.13 2.85 -16.61
N GLY A 186 8.00 3.24 -15.34
CA GLY A 186 6.73 3.25 -14.60
C GLY A 186 5.82 4.42 -14.97
N VAL A 187 6.38 5.62 -15.20
CA VAL A 187 5.63 6.88 -15.45
C VAL A 187 4.76 6.86 -16.72
N HIS A 188 5.12 6.07 -17.73
CA HIS A 188 4.38 5.97 -18.99
C HIS A 188 3.48 4.73 -19.12
N TRP A 189 3.69 3.70 -18.29
CA TRP A 189 2.92 2.45 -18.33
C TRP A 189 1.86 2.39 -17.22
N PHE A 190 2.08 3.06 -16.09
CA PHE A 190 1.16 3.04 -14.96
C PHE A 190 -0.12 3.84 -15.26
N THR A 191 -1.12 3.17 -15.83
CA THR A 191 -2.41 3.77 -16.21
C THR A 191 -3.41 3.88 -15.04
N GLY A 192 -2.93 3.79 -13.79
CA GLY A 192 -3.76 3.79 -12.59
C GLY A 192 -4.33 2.42 -12.21
N LEU A 193 -5.07 2.37 -11.10
CA LEU A 193 -5.70 1.15 -10.59
C LEU A 193 -6.64 0.56 -11.64
N ILE A 194 -6.35 -0.67 -12.10
CA ILE A 194 -7.22 -1.39 -13.02
C ILE A 194 -8.51 -1.74 -12.26
N SER A 195 -9.61 -1.07 -12.62
CA SER A 195 -10.93 -1.31 -12.04
C SER A 195 -11.44 -2.68 -12.50
N ASN A 196 -11.71 -3.57 -11.54
CA ASN A 196 -12.35 -4.85 -11.82
C ASN A 196 -13.88 -4.72 -12.06
N PHE A 197 -14.45 -3.51 -11.93
CA PHE A 197 -15.91 -3.28 -11.92
C PHE A 197 -16.51 -2.81 -13.25
N THR A 198 -15.82 -2.97 -14.38
CA THR A 198 -16.46 -2.69 -15.68
C THR A 198 -16.02 -3.64 -16.78
N PRO A 199 -16.73 -4.78 -16.94
CA PRO A 199 -16.80 -5.47 -18.23
C PRO A 199 -17.97 -4.99 -19.10
N ALA A 200 -18.89 -4.15 -18.61
CA ALA A 200 -20.16 -3.88 -19.32
C ALA A 200 -20.16 -2.63 -20.22
N ILE A 201 -19.54 -1.51 -19.82
CA ILE A 201 -19.69 -0.24 -20.56
C ILE A 201 -18.81 -0.15 -21.83
N ARG A 202 -17.80 -1.02 -21.97
CA ARG A 202 -16.97 -1.06 -23.19
C ARG A 202 -17.63 -1.79 -24.36
N GLY A 203 -18.72 -2.53 -24.10
CA GLY A 203 -19.57 -3.15 -25.12
C GLY A 203 -20.63 -2.18 -25.65
N GLU A 204 -21.38 -1.52 -24.76
CA GLU A 204 -22.46 -0.61 -25.17
C GLU A 204 -21.96 0.60 -25.98
N ASN A 205 -20.87 1.24 -25.59
CA ASN A 205 -20.39 2.42 -26.35
C ASN A 205 -19.92 2.07 -27.76
N LYS A 206 -19.41 0.85 -28.01
CA LYS A 206 -19.02 0.43 -29.37
C LYS A 206 -20.23 0.13 -30.25
N ASP A 207 -21.29 -0.39 -29.66
CA ASP A 207 -22.52 -0.73 -30.37
C ASP A 207 -23.36 0.54 -30.63
N GLU A 208 -23.35 1.52 -29.71
CA GLU A 208 -23.99 2.82 -29.91
C GLU A 208 -23.24 3.70 -30.93
N ASP A 209 -21.90 3.77 -30.87
CA ASP A 209 -21.11 4.55 -31.83
C ASP A 209 -21.24 3.98 -33.25
N SER A 210 -21.20 2.65 -33.41
CA SER A 210 -21.37 2.00 -34.73
C SER A 210 -22.80 2.07 -35.28
N MET A 211 -23.81 2.16 -34.42
CA MET A 211 -25.20 2.39 -34.86
C MET A 211 -25.42 3.86 -35.25
N SER A 212 -24.74 4.81 -34.61
CA SER A 212 -24.79 6.24 -34.94
C SER A 212 -24.07 6.57 -36.25
N GLU A 213 -22.90 5.96 -36.51
CA GLU A 213 -22.16 6.10 -37.78
C GLU A 213 -22.97 5.54 -38.96
N LYS A 214 -23.58 4.35 -38.82
CA LYS A 214 -24.44 3.78 -39.89
C LYS A 214 -25.68 4.63 -40.18
N LYS A 215 -26.23 5.32 -39.18
CA LYS A 215 -27.42 6.16 -39.35
C LYS A 215 -27.07 7.51 -39.98
N GLY A 216 -25.88 8.05 -39.70
CA GLY A 216 -25.33 9.22 -40.38
C GLY A 216 -25.05 8.95 -41.86
N GLN A 217 -24.41 7.81 -42.15
CA GLN A 217 -24.02 7.44 -43.51
C GLN A 217 -25.24 7.08 -44.40
N HIS A 218 -26.25 6.42 -43.84
CA HIS A 218 -27.51 6.16 -44.55
C HIS A 218 -28.29 7.45 -44.89
N ASN A 219 -28.20 8.48 -44.05
CA ASN A 219 -28.85 9.78 -44.31
C ASN A 219 -28.08 10.62 -45.34
N GLU A 220 -26.75 10.56 -45.38
CA GLU A 220 -25.94 11.19 -46.43
C GLU A 220 -26.19 10.55 -47.80
N ASP A 221 -26.28 9.22 -47.87
CA ASP A 221 -26.58 8.51 -49.13
C ASP A 221 -27.97 8.87 -49.69
N LEU A 222 -28.97 9.04 -48.80
CA LEU A 222 -30.31 9.53 -49.17
C LEU A 222 -30.30 10.99 -49.63
N PHE A 223 -29.44 11.82 -49.04
CA PHE A 223 -29.32 13.23 -49.42
C PHE A 223 -28.63 13.41 -50.76
N VAL A 224 -27.57 12.64 -51.04
CA VAL A 224 -26.86 12.65 -52.33
C VAL A 224 -27.76 12.14 -53.46
N SER A 225 -28.53 11.06 -53.23
CA SER A 225 -29.47 10.53 -54.23
C SER A 225 -30.65 11.46 -54.55
N ALA A 226 -30.98 12.42 -53.69
CA ALA A 226 -32.07 13.39 -53.91
C ALA A 226 -31.61 14.67 -54.62
N VAL A 227 -30.30 14.90 -54.72
CA VAL A 227 -29.70 16.09 -55.38
C VAL A 227 -29.32 15.78 -56.85
N ASP A 228 -29.18 14.51 -57.21
CA ASP A 228 -28.81 14.04 -58.57
C ASP A 228 -30.02 13.73 -59.49
N VAL A 229 -31.22 14.29 -59.23
CA VAL A 229 -32.43 14.20 -60.09
C VAL A 229 -32.92 15.61 -60.45
#